data_AF-A0A1R3WVE6-F1
#
_entry.id   AF-A0A1R3WVE6-F1
#
_cell.length_a   1.000
_cell.length_b   1.000
_cell.length_c   1.000
_cell.angle_alpha   90.00
_cell.angle_beta   90.00
_cell.angle_gamma   90.00
#
_symmetry.space_group_name_H-M   'P 1'
#
loop_
_entity.id
_entity.type
_entity.pdbx_description
1 polymer ?
#
loop_
_entity_poly.entity_id
_entity_poly.type
_entity_poly.pdbx_seq_one_letter_code
_entity_poly.pdbx_strand_id
1 'polypeptide(L)'
;MRDFFILWLERIINIAIIIGAVAVFIAGLAAMLTGGHGAGMGAGFAMGIGIWIGGALYLVVIGGLAYLGLGIYNNTLRTANAVERLAAQGDDAPSQASGRVTT
;
A
#
# COMPACT_ATOMS: atom_id res chain seq x y z
N MET A 1 -16.53 2.77 -12.44
CA MET A 1 -16.77 2.67 -10.99
C MET A 1 -15.56 2.14 -10.23
N ARG A 2 -14.97 1.00 -10.64
CA ARG A 2 -13.83 0.38 -9.95
C ARG A 2 -12.54 1.22 -9.97
N ASP A 3 -12.21 1.81 -11.12
CA ASP A 3 -11.00 2.64 -11.24
C ASP A 3 -11.11 3.90 -10.38
N PHE A 4 -12.33 4.42 -10.21
CA PHE A 4 -12.62 5.47 -9.23
C PHE A 4 -12.27 4.96 -7.82
N PHE A 5 -12.76 3.80 -7.38
CA PHE A 5 -12.47 3.30 -6.05
C PHE A 5 -10.97 3.10 -5.79
N ILE A 6 -10.24 2.50 -6.74
CA ILE A 6 -8.79 2.27 -6.61
C ILE A 6 -8.05 3.61 -6.50
N LEU A 7 -8.32 4.56 -7.41
CA LEU A 7 -7.65 5.86 -7.42
C LEU A 7 -7.98 6.69 -6.18
N TRP A 8 -9.21 6.65 -5.69
CA TRP A 8 -9.61 7.36 -4.49
C TRP A 8 -9.04 6.73 -3.22
N LEU A 9 -8.99 5.40 -3.14
CA LEU A 9 -8.40 4.70 -2.00
C LEU A 9 -6.90 4.98 -1.93
N GLU A 10 -6.19 4.96 -3.06
CA GLU A 10 -4.79 5.39 -3.15
C GLU A 10 -4.59 6.84 -2.68
N ARG A 11 -5.45 7.78 -3.11
CA ARG A 11 -5.39 9.19 -2.66
C ARG A 11 -5.63 9.33 -1.17
N ILE A 12 -6.60 8.61 -0.62
CA ILE A 12 -6.89 8.63 0.83
C ILE A 12 -5.71 8.09 1.63
N ILE A 13 -5.11 6.97 1.19
CA ILE A 13 -3.91 6.42 1.84
C ILE A 13 -2.76 7.45 1.79
N ASN A 14 -2.50 8.05 0.64
CA ASN A 14 -1.48 9.09 0.50
C ASN A 14 -1.70 10.24 1.48
N ILE A 15 -2.92 10.77 1.54
CA ILE A 15 -3.28 11.86 2.47
C ILE A 15 -3.08 11.41 3.92
N ALA A 16 -3.52 10.21 4.30
CA ALA A 16 -3.36 9.69 5.64
C ALA A 16 -1.88 9.53 6.04
N ILE A 17 -1.03 9.05 5.14
CA ILE A 17 0.41 8.91 5.39
C ILE A 17 1.06 10.28 5.54
N ILE A 18 0.71 11.26 4.70
CA ILE A 18 1.25 12.62 4.79
C ILE A 18 0.86 13.27 6.12
N ILE A 19 -0.41 13.17 6.51
CA ILE A 19 -0.90 13.67 7.81
C ILE A 19 -0.16 12.97 8.95
N GLY A 20 -0.01 11.65 8.87
CA GLY A 20 0.73 10.86 9.86
C GLY A 20 2.21 11.27 9.96
N ALA A 21 2.87 11.51 8.83
CA ALA A 21 4.26 11.96 8.78
C ALA A 21 4.43 13.33 9.44
N VAL A 22 3.52 14.26 9.16
CA VAL A 22 3.49 15.59 9.80
C VAL A 22 3.25 15.45 11.31
N ALA A 23 2.32 14.60 11.73
CA ALA A 23 2.04 14.35 13.14
C ALA A 23 3.25 13.77 13.88
N VAL A 24 3.92 12.76 13.31
CA VAL A 24 5.15 12.16 13.86
C VAL A 24 6.26 13.21 13.95
N PHE A 25 6.42 14.02 12.90
CA PHE A 25 7.44 15.07 12.87
C PHE A 25 7.22 16.07 14.01
N ILE A 26 6.00 16.60 14.15
CA ILE A 26 5.61 17.54 15.20
C ILE A 26 5.77 16.90 16.58
N ALA A 27 5.35 15.65 16.76
CA ALA A 27 5.47 14.95 18.05
C ALA A 27 6.93 14.81 18.49
N GLY A 28 7.83 14.42 17.59
CA GLY A 28 9.25 14.34 17.92
C GLY A 28 9.85 15.71 18.24
N LEU A 29 9.51 16.75 17.45
CA LEU A 29 9.95 18.12 17.71
C LEU A 29 9.47 18.64 19.07
N ALA A 30 8.20 18.41 19.41
CA ALA A 30 7.61 18.77 20.68
C ALA A 30 8.29 18.06 21.86
N ALA A 31 8.61 16.77 21.71
CA ALA A 31 9.34 16.02 22.74
C ALA A 31 10.75 16.59 23.01
N MET A 32 11.44 17.06 21.96
CA MET A 32 12.74 17.72 22.12
C MET A 32 12.63 19.07 22.83
N LEU A 33 11.64 19.89 22.46
CA LEU A 33 11.45 21.24 22.98
C LEU A 33 10.91 21.29 24.41
N THR A 34 10.13 20.29 24.82
CA THR A 34 9.48 20.25 26.15
C THR A 34 10.29 19.53 27.22
N GLY A 35 11.46 18.96 26.87
CA GLY A 35 12.36 18.35 27.85
C GLY A 35 11.79 17.12 28.56
N GLY A 36 11.11 16.25 27.80
CA GLY A 36 10.61 14.92 28.20
C GLY A 36 10.39 14.69 29.70
N HIS A 37 9.15 14.87 30.19
CA HIS A 37 8.67 14.46 31.53
C HIS A 37 9.67 14.61 32.71
N GLY A 38 10.49 15.66 32.73
CA GLY A 38 11.32 16.01 33.89
C GLY A 38 12.77 15.49 33.88
N ALA A 39 13.22 14.82 32.81
CA ALA A 39 14.63 14.54 32.61
C ALA A 39 15.22 15.63 31.70
N GLY A 40 16.29 16.31 32.13
CA GLY A 40 16.82 17.53 31.48
C GLY A 40 17.06 17.44 29.96
N MET A 41 17.43 18.57 29.33
CA MET A 41 17.44 18.75 27.85
C MET A 41 17.98 17.58 27.01
N GLY A 42 19.00 16.84 27.47
CA GLY A 42 19.52 15.66 26.76
C GLY A 42 18.52 14.49 26.63
N ALA A 43 17.64 14.29 27.60
CA ALA A 43 16.64 13.23 27.58
C ALA A 43 15.48 13.54 26.62
N GLY A 44 15.04 14.80 26.56
CA GLY A 44 14.05 15.27 25.58
C GLY A 44 14.54 15.09 24.14
N PHE A 45 15.81 15.41 23.87
CA PHE A 45 16.41 15.23 22.55
C PHE A 45 16.41 13.74 22.12
N ALA A 46 16.91 12.85 22.97
CA ALA A 46 16.94 11.41 22.70
C ALA A 46 15.52 10.83 22.49
N MET A 47 14.54 11.28 23.27
CA MET A 47 13.14 10.88 23.11
C MET A 47 12.58 11.31 21.75
N GLY A 48 12.85 12.54 21.31
CA GLY A 48 12.40 13.03 20.01
C GLY A 48 12.97 12.23 18.84
N ILE A 49 14.26 11.85 18.90
CA ILE A 49 14.88 10.95 17.91
C ILE A 49 14.18 9.59 17.92
N GLY A 50 13.91 9.04 19.10
CA GLY A 50 13.17 7.78 19.25
C GLY A 50 11.77 7.83 18.62
N ILE A 51 11.04 8.94 18.81
CA ILE A 51 9.72 9.15 18.20
C ILE A 51 9.81 9.21 16.67
N TRP A 52 10.81 9.91 16.12
CA TRP A 52 10.97 9.97 14.66
C TRP A 52 11.32 8.62 14.06
N ILE A 53 12.23 7.87 14.67
CA ILE A 53 12.59 6.52 14.20
C ILE A 53 11.37 5.59 14.31
N GLY A 54 10.74 5.53 15.48
CA GLY A 54 9.59 4.65 15.72
C GLY A 54 8.38 5.02 14.84
N GLY A 55 8.08 6.30 14.74
CA GLY A 55 6.99 6.81 13.92
C GLY A 55 7.23 6.62 12.41
N ALA A 56 8.45 6.83 11.93
CA ALA A 56 8.80 6.54 10.53
C ALA A 56 8.66 5.05 10.22
N LEU A 57 9.18 4.17 11.08
CA LEU A 57 9.03 2.72 10.94
C LEU A 57 7.55 2.31 10.94
N TYR A 58 6.75 2.87 11.86
CA TYR A 58 5.31 2.63 11.92
C TYR A 58 4.61 3.03 10.61
N LEU A 59 4.89 4.23 10.09
CA LEU A 59 4.30 4.71 8.84
C LEU A 59 4.74 3.87 7.64
N VAL A 60 5.99 3.42 7.58
CA VAL A 60 6.47 2.53 6.52
C VAL A 60 5.75 1.19 6.57
N VAL A 61 5.58 0.60 7.76
CA VAL A 61 4.89 -0.69 7.91
C VAL A 61 3.41 -0.54 7.55
N ILE A 62 2.70 0.40 8.16
CA ILE A 62 1.25 0.56 7.94
C ILE A 62 0.95 1.05 6.53
N GLY A 63 1.67 2.07 6.05
CA GLY A 63 1.54 2.55 4.68
C GLY A 63 1.91 1.47 3.66
N GLY A 64 3.01 0.74 3.92
CA GLY A 64 3.45 -0.38 3.09
C GLY A 64 2.41 -1.49 2.99
N LEU A 65 1.79 -1.89 4.11
CA LEU A 65 0.71 -2.88 4.11
C LEU A 65 -0.54 -2.39 3.37
N ALA A 66 -0.88 -1.11 3.51
CA ALA A 66 -2.01 -0.52 2.79
C ALA A 66 -1.80 -0.53 1.27
N TYR A 67 -0.60 -0.14 0.81
CA TYR A 67 -0.23 -0.22 -0.61
C TYR A 67 -0.09 -1.65 -1.13
N LEU A 68 0.42 -2.57 -0.30
CA LEU A 68 0.50 -3.98 -0.65
C LEU A 68 -0.89 -4.59 -0.86
N GLY A 69 -1.87 -4.24 -0.02
CA GLY A 69 -3.26 -4.64 -0.21
C GLY A 69 -3.84 -4.14 -1.54
N LEU A 70 -3.62 -2.86 -1.87
CA LEU A 70 -4.00 -2.29 -3.17
C LEU A 70 -3.32 -3.01 -4.34
N GLY A 71 -2.02 -3.30 -4.22
CA GLY A 71 -1.25 -4.00 -5.24
C GLY A 71 -1.76 -5.41 -5.50
N ILE A 72 -2.05 -6.18 -4.44
CA ILE A 72 -2.63 -7.52 -4.54
C ILE A 72 -3.99 -7.47 -5.24
N TYR A 73 -4.87 -6.54 -4.83
CA TYR A 73 -6.17 -6.38 -5.46
C TYR A 73 -6.06 -6.14 -6.98
N ASN A 74 -5.18 -5.22 -7.38
CA ASN A 74 -4.94 -4.92 -8.80
C ASN A 74 -4.34 -6.10 -9.56
N ASN A 75 -3.45 -6.88 -8.94
CA ASN A 75 -2.84 -8.05 -9.56
C ASN A 75 -3.87 -9.16 -9.79
N THR A 76 -4.65 -9.52 -8.77
CA THR A 76 -5.70 -10.54 -8.87
C THR A 76 -6.74 -10.15 -9.92
N LEU A 77 -7.08 -8.86 -9.98
CA LEU A 77 -8.01 -8.35 -10.99
C LEU A 77 -7.47 -8.51 -12.42
N ARG A 78 -6.21 -8.17 -12.67
CA ARG A 78 -5.59 -8.34 -14.00
C ARG A 78 -5.61 -9.81 -14.42
N THR A 79 -5.34 -10.72 -13.49
CA THR A 79 -5.41 -12.16 -13.73
C THR A 79 -6.84 -12.59 -14.09
N ALA A 80 -7.85 -12.16 -13.32
CA ALA A 80 -9.25 -12.50 -13.61
C ALA A 80 -9.67 -12.05 -15.02
N ASN A 81 -9.37 -10.79 -15.39
CA ASN A 81 -9.68 -10.28 -16.73
C ASN A 81 -8.92 -11.03 -17.84
N ALA A 82 -7.67 -11.46 -17.59
CA ALA A 82 -6.90 -12.23 -18.55
C ALA A 82 -7.50 -13.62 -18.78
N VAL A 83 -7.95 -14.28 -17.71
CA VAL A 83 -8.62 -15.58 -17.77
C VAL A 83 -9.95 -15.48 -18.52
N GLU A 84 -10.76 -14.45 -18.25
CA GLU A 84 -12.02 -14.21 -18.99
C GLU A 84 -11.79 -14.05 -20.49
N ARG A 85 -10.73 -13.33 -20.89
CA ARG A 85 -10.36 -13.16 -22.31
C ARG A 85 -9.90 -14.45 -22.96
N LEU A 86 -9.12 -15.27 -22.24
CA LEU A 86 -8.67 -16.57 -22.74
C LEU A 86 -9.84 -17.55 -22.91
N ALA A 87 -10.79 -17.55 -21.97
CA ALA A 87 -11.99 -18.36 -22.05
C ALA A 87 -12.85 -17.95 -23.27
N ALA A 88 -13.06 -16.65 -23.49
CA ALA A 88 -13.79 -16.15 -24.65
C ALA A 88 -13.12 -16.52 -25.99
N GLN A 89 -11.78 -16.49 -26.06
CA GLN A 89 -11.04 -16.92 -27.26
C GLN A 89 -11.09 -18.44 -27.50
N GLY A 90 -11.20 -19.23 -26.44
CA GLY A 90 -11.32 -20.69 -26.52
C GLY A 90 -12.66 -21.15 -27.09
N ASP A 91 -13.75 -20.44 -26.78
CA ASP A 91 -15.09 -20.71 -27.33
C ASP A 91 -15.21 -20.34 -28.81
N ASP A 92 -14.41 -19.37 -29.30
CA ASP A 92 -14.35 -18.96 -30.71
C ASP A 92 -13.35 -19.80 -31.54
N ALA A 93 -12.62 -20.73 -30.93
CA ALA A 93 -11.66 -21.57 -31.63
C ALA A 93 -12.40 -22.57 -32.54
N PRO A 94 -12.23 -22.50 -33.88
CA PRO A 94 -12.93 -23.42 -34.78
C PRO A 94 -12.54 -24.86 -34.44
N SER A 95 -13.52 -25.77 -34.50
CA SER A 95 -13.46 -27.21 -34.22
C SER A 95 -12.54 -28.03 -35.14
N GLN A 96 -11.39 -27.48 -35.50
CA GLN A 96 -10.35 -28.01 -36.37
C GLN A 96 -9.60 -29.23 -35.78
N ALA A 97 -10.11 -29.81 -34.69
CA ALA A 97 -9.62 -31.07 -34.11
C ALA A 97 -10.39 -32.31 -34.61
N SER A 98 -11.25 -32.18 -35.64
CA SER A 98 -11.83 -33.32 -36.35
C SER A 98 -11.19 -33.46 -37.73
N GLY A 99 -10.01 -34.06 -37.81
CA GLY A 99 -9.38 -34.31 -39.10
C GLY A 99 -7.95 -34.82 -39.09
N ARG A 100 -7.71 -36.01 -38.53
CA ARG A 100 -6.60 -36.95 -38.85
C ARG A 100 -6.51 -38.03 -37.75
N VAL A 101 -6.41 -39.34 -37.98
CA VAL A 101 -5.95 -40.12 -39.13
C VAL A 101 -6.71 -41.44 -39.13
N THR A 102 -7.47 -41.73 -40.19
CA THR A 102 -7.80 -43.11 -40.58
C THR A 102 -6.76 -43.57 -41.59
N THR A 103 -5.79 -44.34 -41.14
CA THR A 103 -4.94 -45.20 -41.98
C THR A 103 -4.82 -46.53 -41.28
#